data_AF-A0A0N5BKI7-F1
#
_entry.id   AF-A0A0N5BKI7-F1
#
_cell.length_a   1.000
_cell.length_b   1.000
_cell.length_c   1.000
_cell.angle_alpha   90.00
_cell.angle_beta   90.00
_cell.angle_gamma   90.00
#
_symmetry.space_group_name_H-M   'P 1'
#
loop_
_entity.id
_entity.type
_entity.pdbx_description
1 polymer ?
#
loop_
_entity_poly.entity_id
_entity_poly.type
_entity_poly.pdbx_seq_one_letter_code
_entity_poly.pdbx_strand_id
1 'polypeptide(L)'
;MDRPKVNSLEIYYDEIKISRVDFRLMHAGEIVESKKSVEFSSEDEYDIFLNNIDLTAIKELRLENLSNEEYISVRYGNNPDGGFYTYDFFVGLADGKLEWIYLSTRVKSSGGYGIINDGNLLRNESLRELRLFRRNGPRSVIKGIIAGILIGNPMSNNWHNYVLTCPPLDMEITNHLFEHGIFNPENACSRKPFKLLFNEVYKFSGIRKKFYREIFDIVKFDNYLVKKNTRYEFSIKSSMKCSKCGVKHENSIIYKIRSKQLYIQSL
;
A
#
# COMPACT_ATOMS: atom_id res chain seq x y z
N MET A 1 6.26 -0.21 32.56
CA MET A 1 4.88 0.22 32.22
C MET A 1 4.68 -0.04 30.75
N ASP A 2 3.48 -0.48 30.35
CA ASP A 2 3.16 -0.64 28.93
C ASP A 2 3.14 0.72 28.23
N ARG A 3 3.71 0.78 27.02
CA ARG A 3 3.71 2.00 26.20
C ARG A 3 2.28 2.33 25.77
N PRO A 4 1.89 3.62 25.73
CA PRO A 4 0.55 4.02 25.31
C PRO A 4 0.32 3.67 23.83
N LYS A 5 -0.81 3.01 23.56
CA LYS A 5 -1.21 2.61 22.21
C LYS A 5 -1.73 3.79 21.41
N VAL A 6 -1.22 3.96 20.19
CA VAL A 6 -1.63 5.01 19.27
C VAL A 6 -2.63 4.44 18.26
N ASN A 7 -3.79 5.11 18.13
CA ASN A 7 -4.83 4.76 17.17
C ASN A 7 -4.68 5.53 15.86
N SER A 8 -4.36 6.82 15.93
CA SER A 8 -4.12 7.66 14.76
C SER A 8 -2.85 8.48 14.94
N LEU A 9 -2.08 8.61 13.87
CA LEU A 9 -0.80 9.33 13.84
C LEU A 9 -0.74 10.21 12.59
N GLU A 10 -0.45 11.49 12.77
CA GLU A 10 -0.31 12.48 11.71
C GLU A 10 1.05 13.15 11.89
N ILE A 11 1.97 12.86 10.97
CA ILE A 11 3.36 13.31 10.99
C ILE A 11 3.46 14.49 10.02
N TYR A 12 3.88 15.63 10.53
CA TYR A 12 4.15 16.83 9.75
C TYR A 12 5.65 16.97 9.53
N TYR A 13 6.02 17.22 8.29
CA TYR A 13 7.41 17.34 7.88
C TYR A 13 7.61 18.48 6.89
N ASP A 14 8.84 18.95 6.77
CA ASP A 14 9.30 19.83 5.69
C ASP A 14 10.29 19.06 4.80
N GLU A 15 10.91 19.70 3.82
CA GLU A 15 11.87 19.03 2.90
C GLU A 15 13.08 18.38 3.59
N ILE A 16 13.30 18.59 4.89
CA ILE A 16 14.51 18.21 5.61
C ILE A 16 14.21 17.31 6.81
N LYS A 17 13.17 17.63 7.59
CA LYS A 17 12.91 17.01 8.88
C LYS A 17 11.43 16.91 9.23
N ILE A 18 11.16 16.11 10.26
CA ILE A 18 9.86 16.04 10.93
C ILE A 18 9.81 17.14 11.98
N SER A 19 8.72 17.92 11.98
CA SER A 19 8.57 19.10 12.86
C SER A 19 7.51 18.89 13.94
N ARG A 20 6.46 18.11 13.64
CA ARG A 20 5.34 17.90 14.56
C ARG A 20 4.71 16.54 14.35
N VAL A 21 4.22 15.96 15.43
CA VAL A 21 3.34 14.80 15.40
C VAL A 21 2.08 15.08 16.18
N ASP A 22 0.97 14.82 15.52
CA ASP A 22 -0.35 14.80 16.09
C ASP A 22 -0.83 13.36 16.24
N PHE A 23 -1.43 13.00 17.37
CA PHE A 23 -1.86 11.62 17.61
C PHE A 23 -3.08 11.50 18.50
N ARG A 24 -3.78 10.36 18.38
CA ARG A 24 -4.84 9.95 19.31
C ARG A 24 -4.47 8.62 19.94
N LEU A 25 -4.67 8.53 21.25
CA LEU A 25 -4.41 7.33 22.02
C LEU A 25 -5.62 6.41 22.05
N MET A 26 -5.36 5.13 22.26
CA MET A 26 -6.36 4.11 22.56
C MET A 26 -6.26 3.73 24.03
N HIS A 27 -7.39 3.72 24.73
CA HIS A 27 -7.50 3.26 26.11
C HIS A 27 -8.55 2.15 26.20
N ALA A 28 -8.17 0.97 26.72
CA ALA A 28 -9.05 -0.19 26.83
C ALA A 28 -9.77 -0.62 25.53
N GLY A 29 -9.19 -0.34 24.36
CA GLY A 29 -9.79 -0.62 23.05
C GLY A 29 -10.69 0.48 22.51
N GLU A 30 -10.94 1.53 23.30
CA GLU A 30 -11.70 2.72 22.92
C GLU A 30 -10.77 3.88 22.55
N ILE A 31 -11.24 4.75 21.65
CA ILE A 31 -10.49 5.94 21.24
C ILE A 31 -10.65 6.98 22.34
N VAL A 32 -9.54 7.47 22.87
CA VAL A 32 -9.56 8.67 23.73
C VAL A 32 -9.78 9.88 22.82
N GLU A 33 -10.84 10.65 23.07
CA GLU A 33 -11.29 11.71 22.16
C GLU A 33 -10.27 12.84 21.96
N SER A 34 -9.38 13.09 22.93
CA SER A 34 -8.41 14.18 22.85
C SER A 34 -7.26 13.89 21.89
N LYS A 35 -7.19 14.66 20.79
CA LYS A 35 -6.00 14.76 19.93
C LYS A 35 -4.86 15.42 20.73
N LYS A 36 -3.68 14.80 20.73
CA LYS A 36 -2.44 15.33 21.33
C LYS A 36 -1.50 15.79 20.23
N SER A 37 -0.61 16.72 20.55
CA SER A 37 0.40 17.25 19.64
C SER A 37 1.76 17.36 20.35
N VAL A 38 2.83 17.05 19.63
CA VAL A 38 4.22 17.19 20.07
C VAL A 38 5.02 17.81 18.94
N GLU A 39 5.77 18.85 19.24
CA GLU A 39 6.69 19.50 18.30
C GLU A 39 8.13 19.04 18.59
N PHE A 40 8.95 18.96 17.54
CA PHE A 40 10.31 18.46 17.62
C PHE A 40 11.30 19.52 17.15
N SER A 41 12.31 19.77 17.97
CA SER A 41 13.44 20.65 17.62
C SER A 41 14.55 19.88 16.91
N SER A 42 14.66 18.58 17.15
CA SER A 42 15.70 17.69 16.63
C SER A 42 15.16 16.33 16.19
N GLU A 43 15.96 15.60 15.39
CA GLU A 43 15.63 14.23 14.96
C GLU A 43 15.66 13.24 16.13
N ASP A 44 16.57 13.45 17.09
CA ASP A 44 16.69 12.62 18.30
C ASP A 44 15.42 12.68 19.15
N GLU A 45 14.80 13.86 19.30
CA GLU A 45 13.53 14.00 20.03
C GLU A 45 12.40 13.20 19.37
N TYR A 46 12.36 13.15 18.03
CA TYR A 46 11.38 12.37 17.30
C TYR A 46 11.58 10.86 17.50
N ASP A 47 12.82 10.38 17.44
CA ASP A 47 13.12 8.97 17.67
C ASP A 47 12.84 8.55 19.12
N ILE A 48 13.14 9.42 20.10
CA ILE A 48 12.75 9.22 21.50
C ILE A 48 11.22 9.12 21.62
N PHE A 49 10.48 10.00 20.95
CA PHE A 49 9.02 9.95 20.93
C PHE A 49 8.49 8.62 20.37
N LEU A 50 8.98 8.18 19.21
CA LEU A 50 8.56 6.90 18.61
C LEU A 50 8.85 5.71 19.53
N ASN A 51 9.99 5.70 20.22
CA ASN A 51 10.34 4.63 21.15
C ASN A 51 9.41 4.58 22.37
N ASN A 52 8.79 5.70 22.75
CA ASN A 52 7.92 5.84 23.92
C ASN A 52 6.45 5.53 23.66
N ILE A 53 6.05 5.20 22.43
CA ILE A 53 4.67 4.87 22.06
C ILE A 53 4.55 3.46 21.49
N ASP A 54 3.35 2.90 21.54
CA ASP A 54 3.02 1.62 20.90
C ASP A 54 2.24 1.87 19.60
N LEU A 55 2.88 1.53 18.48
CA LEU A 55 2.41 1.75 17.11
C LEU A 55 1.61 0.56 16.55
N THR A 56 1.47 -0.55 17.31
CA THR A 56 0.84 -1.78 16.83
C THR A 56 -0.66 -1.65 16.52
N ALA A 57 -1.31 -0.61 17.04
CA ALA A 57 -2.75 -0.37 16.92
C ALA A 57 -3.12 0.78 15.97
N ILE A 58 -2.18 1.29 15.17
CA ILE A 58 -2.45 2.40 14.25
C ILE A 58 -3.49 1.99 13.20
N LYS A 59 -4.62 2.71 13.23
CA LYS A 59 -5.71 2.63 12.25
C LYS A 59 -5.67 3.75 11.22
N GLU A 60 -5.05 4.87 11.54
CA GLU A 60 -4.89 6.00 10.61
C GLU A 60 -3.48 6.55 10.69
N LEU A 61 -2.78 6.56 9.56
CA LEU A 61 -1.49 7.20 9.40
C LEU A 61 -1.65 8.34 8.40
N ARG A 62 -1.15 9.53 8.72
CA ARG A 62 -1.04 10.63 7.78
C ARG A 62 0.37 11.19 7.79
N LEU A 63 0.93 11.44 6.61
CA LEU A 63 2.21 12.11 6.41
C LEU A 63 1.92 13.37 5.61
N GLU A 64 2.22 14.54 6.16
CA GLU A 64 1.88 15.84 5.55
C GLU A 64 3.12 16.72 5.43
N ASN A 65 3.37 17.17 4.21
CA ASN A 65 4.43 18.11 3.88
C ASN A 65 3.92 19.54 4.11
N LEU A 66 4.50 20.24 5.07
CA LEU A 66 4.15 21.61 5.42
C LEU A 66 4.56 22.62 4.34
N SER A 67 5.54 22.30 3.49
CA SER A 67 6.06 23.23 2.49
C SER A 67 5.13 23.38 1.28
N ASN A 68 4.36 22.34 0.97
CA ASN A 68 3.50 22.31 -0.22
C ASN A 68 2.12 21.71 0.04
N GLU A 69 1.75 21.43 1.28
CA GLU A 69 0.46 20.84 1.70
C GLU A 69 0.14 19.47 1.08
N GLU A 70 1.11 18.82 0.42
CA GLU A 70 0.96 17.45 -0.05
C GLU A 70 0.87 16.50 1.14
N TYR A 71 0.00 15.52 1.06
CA TYR A 71 -0.09 14.52 2.11
C TYR A 71 -0.43 13.14 1.58
N ILE A 72 -0.14 12.13 2.40
CA ILE A 72 -0.72 10.80 2.28
C ILE A 72 -1.48 10.51 3.53
N SER A 73 -2.64 9.88 3.38
CA SER A 73 -3.26 9.16 4.47
C SER A 73 -3.44 7.69 4.11
N VAL A 74 -3.23 6.83 5.09
CA VAL A 74 -3.58 5.42 5.02
C VAL A 74 -4.55 5.14 6.16
N ARG A 75 -5.69 4.55 5.83
CA ARG A 75 -6.69 4.11 6.80
C ARG A 75 -6.83 2.62 6.77
N TYR A 76 -6.73 2.01 7.94
CA TYR A 76 -6.95 0.60 8.18
C TYR A 76 -8.34 0.40 8.76
N GLY A 77 -9.11 -0.46 8.10
CA GLY A 77 -10.44 -0.87 8.51
C GLY A 77 -10.61 -2.38 8.46
N ASN A 78 -11.37 -2.92 9.41
CA ASN A 78 -11.85 -4.29 9.34
C ASN A 78 -13.10 -4.31 8.47
N ASN A 79 -13.09 -5.14 7.43
CA ASN A 79 -14.32 -5.39 6.68
C ASN A 79 -15.00 -6.63 7.28
N PRO A 80 -16.28 -6.54 7.73
CA PRO A 80 -16.99 -7.68 8.27
C PRO A 80 -17.12 -8.85 7.27
N ASP A 81 -17.07 -8.56 5.96
CA ASP A 81 -17.21 -9.58 4.92
C ASP A 81 -15.88 -10.25 4.56
N GLY A 82 -15.71 -11.49 5.04
CA GLY A 82 -14.78 -12.47 4.44
C GLY A 82 -13.35 -12.49 5.00
N GLY A 83 -13.09 -11.87 6.15
CA GLY A 83 -11.78 -11.92 6.81
C GLY A 83 -10.68 -11.13 6.09
N PHE A 84 -11.06 -10.11 5.32
CA PHE A 84 -10.15 -9.18 4.69
C PHE A 84 -10.00 -7.91 5.52
N TYR A 85 -8.76 -7.50 5.74
CA TYR A 85 -8.44 -6.16 6.19
C TYR A 85 -8.36 -5.23 4.97
N THR A 86 -8.90 -4.03 5.13
CA THR A 86 -8.89 -3.00 4.09
C THR A 86 -7.94 -1.88 4.48
N TYR A 87 -7.06 -1.49 3.56
CA TYR A 87 -6.15 -0.37 3.66
C TYR A 87 -6.51 0.60 2.54
N ASP A 88 -7.08 1.74 2.90
CA ASP A 88 -7.46 2.79 1.96
C ASP A 88 -6.40 3.88 1.98
N PHE A 89 -5.83 4.15 0.80
CA PHE A 89 -4.80 5.15 0.60
C PHE A 89 -5.40 6.41 -0.03
N PHE A 90 -5.00 7.56 0.49
CA PHE A 90 -5.41 8.90 0.06
C PHE A 90 -4.16 9.72 -0.20
N VAL A 91 -4.20 10.56 -1.24
CA VAL A 91 -3.11 11.49 -1.58
C VAL A 91 -3.71 12.88 -1.77
N GLY A 92 -3.12 13.89 -1.14
CA GLY A 92 -3.34 15.30 -1.44
C GLY A 92 -2.16 15.85 -2.23
N LEU A 93 -2.44 16.62 -3.29
CA LEU A 93 -1.43 17.28 -4.12
C LEU A 93 -1.31 18.77 -3.79
N ALA A 94 -0.16 19.37 -4.14
CA ALA A 94 0.21 20.73 -3.75
C ALA A 94 -0.68 21.86 -4.30
N ASP A 95 -1.53 21.59 -5.30
CA ASP A 95 -2.43 22.59 -5.86
C ASP A 95 -3.76 22.70 -5.11
N GLY A 96 -3.85 22.10 -3.91
CA GLY A 96 -5.07 22.02 -3.10
C GLY A 96 -6.17 21.17 -3.75
N LYS A 97 -5.94 20.63 -4.96
CA LYS A 97 -6.84 19.67 -5.55
C LYS A 97 -6.60 18.33 -4.89
N LEU A 98 -7.66 17.84 -4.26
CA LEU A 98 -7.77 16.44 -3.89
C LEU A 98 -7.84 15.61 -5.18
N GLU A 99 -6.70 15.25 -5.76
CA GLU A 99 -6.66 14.10 -6.65
C GLU A 99 -6.75 12.85 -5.79
N TRP A 100 -7.97 12.35 -5.65
CA TRP A 100 -8.23 11.08 -5.00
C TRP A 100 -7.61 9.95 -5.83
N ILE A 101 -6.34 9.64 -5.60
CA ILE A 101 -5.79 8.35 -6.03
C ILE A 101 -6.36 7.32 -5.06
N TYR A 102 -7.62 6.94 -5.29
CA TYR A 102 -8.33 5.91 -4.54
C TYR A 102 -7.72 4.54 -4.83
N LEU A 103 -6.65 4.24 -4.11
CA LEU A 103 -6.09 2.90 -4.01
C LEU A 103 -6.61 2.26 -2.73
N SER A 104 -7.41 1.20 -2.88
CA SER A 104 -7.86 0.37 -1.78
C SER A 104 -7.17 -0.99 -1.89
N THR A 105 -6.47 -1.39 -0.85
CA THR A 105 -5.81 -2.70 -0.77
C THR A 105 -6.56 -3.56 0.23
N ARG A 106 -7.03 -4.72 -0.20
CA ARG A 106 -7.66 -5.72 0.66
C ARG A 106 -6.75 -6.92 0.81
N VAL A 107 -6.41 -7.29 2.03
CA VAL A 107 -5.56 -8.45 2.31
C VAL A 107 -6.28 -9.38 3.27
N LYS A 108 -6.37 -10.66 2.90
CA LYS A 108 -6.91 -11.70 3.77
C LYS A 108 -5.85 -12.03 4.80
N SER A 109 -6.13 -11.81 6.07
CA SER A 109 -5.21 -12.22 7.13
C SER A 109 -5.99 -12.81 8.30
N SER A 110 -5.36 -13.77 8.98
CA SER A 110 -5.84 -14.34 10.23
C SER A 110 -5.56 -13.47 11.46
N GLY A 111 -4.82 -12.37 11.32
CA GLY A 111 -4.52 -11.42 12.39
C GLY A 111 -4.49 -9.98 11.88
N GLY A 112 -4.94 -9.05 12.73
CA GLY A 112 -4.94 -7.62 12.43
C GLY A 112 -3.50 -7.12 12.39
N TYR A 113 -3.04 -6.75 11.20
CA TYR A 113 -1.83 -5.95 11.08
C TYR A 113 -2.30 -4.49 11.15
N GLY A 114 -1.88 -3.77 12.19
CA GLY A 114 -1.89 -2.32 12.11
C GLY A 114 -1.12 -1.88 10.86
N ILE A 115 -1.28 -0.63 10.43
CA ILE A 115 -0.64 -0.14 9.19
C ILE A 115 0.89 -0.38 9.22
N ILE A 116 1.50 -0.37 10.42
CA ILE A 116 2.93 -0.48 10.65
C ILE A 116 3.16 -1.34 11.90
N ASN A 117 3.44 -2.63 11.73
CA ASN A 117 3.51 -3.55 12.87
C ASN A 117 4.81 -3.45 13.70
N ASP A 118 5.87 -2.83 13.19
CA ASP A 118 7.18 -2.76 13.86
C ASP A 118 7.69 -1.33 14.13
N GLY A 119 6.94 -0.31 13.71
CA GLY A 119 7.33 1.11 13.81
C GLY A 119 8.54 1.52 12.96
N ASN A 120 9.27 0.58 12.34
CA ASN A 120 10.51 0.85 11.63
C ASN A 120 10.26 1.76 10.42
N LEU A 121 9.12 1.58 9.73
CA LEU A 121 8.71 2.44 8.61
C LEU A 121 8.72 3.94 8.98
N LEU A 122 8.41 4.28 10.24
CA LEU A 122 8.26 5.66 10.68
C LEU A 122 9.56 6.28 11.18
N ARG A 123 10.63 5.49 11.35
CA ARG A 123 11.95 6.03 11.69
C ARG A 123 12.40 7.00 10.61
N ASN A 124 13.10 8.05 11.01
CA ASN A 124 13.52 9.08 10.07
C ASN A 124 14.38 8.50 8.94
N GLU A 125 15.33 7.61 9.25
CA GLU A 125 16.16 6.89 8.27
C GLU A 125 15.30 6.17 7.21
N SER A 126 14.30 5.43 7.66
CA SER A 126 13.36 4.71 6.81
C SER A 126 12.51 5.64 5.92
N LEU A 127 12.03 6.76 6.46
CA LEU A 127 11.30 7.76 5.67
C LEU A 127 12.21 8.45 4.63
N ARG A 128 13.50 8.64 4.94
CA ARG A 128 14.51 9.13 4.01
C ARG A 128 14.80 8.12 2.90
N GLU A 129 14.90 6.84 3.22
CA GLU A 129 15.08 5.74 2.25
C GLU A 129 13.87 5.65 1.30
N LEU A 130 12.65 5.81 1.83
CA LEU A 130 11.43 5.91 1.05
C LEU A 130 11.28 7.24 0.30
N ARG A 131 12.25 8.15 0.45
CA ARG A 131 12.32 9.45 -0.22
C ARG A 131 11.11 10.32 0.07
N LEU A 132 10.51 10.22 1.26
CA LEU A 132 9.38 11.06 1.68
C LEU A 132 9.65 12.55 1.42
N PHE A 133 10.89 12.97 1.71
CA PHE A 133 11.41 14.33 1.58
C PHE A 133 11.79 14.74 0.15
N ARG A 134 11.50 13.93 -0.88
CA ARG A 134 11.80 14.25 -2.29
C ARG A 134 10.53 14.44 -3.10
N ARG A 135 10.68 15.00 -4.32
CA ARG A 135 9.60 15.05 -5.31
C ARG A 135 9.02 13.65 -5.58
N ASN A 136 7.70 13.52 -5.53
CA ASN A 136 6.97 12.23 -5.57
C ASN A 136 7.23 11.31 -4.37
N GLY A 137 7.80 11.81 -3.28
CA GLY A 137 8.00 11.09 -2.02
C GLY A 137 6.75 10.37 -1.54
N PRO A 138 5.58 11.02 -1.60
CA PRO A 138 4.32 10.35 -1.33
C PRO A 138 4.13 9.00 -2.05
N ARG A 139 4.21 8.97 -3.38
CA ARG A 139 3.99 7.74 -4.14
C ARG A 139 4.96 6.63 -3.73
N SER A 140 6.19 6.98 -3.37
CA SER A 140 7.21 6.03 -2.91
C SER A 140 6.85 5.42 -1.56
N VAL A 141 6.31 6.22 -0.63
CA VAL A 141 5.85 5.72 0.66
C VAL A 141 4.64 4.80 0.53
N ILE A 142 3.66 5.13 -0.33
CA ILE A 142 2.52 4.22 -0.61
C ILE A 142 3.02 2.87 -1.12
N LYS A 143 3.97 2.89 -2.05
CA LYS A 143 4.60 1.69 -2.59
C LYS A 143 5.30 0.87 -1.48
N GLY A 144 6.07 1.53 -0.62
CA GLY A 144 6.71 0.90 0.54
C GLY A 144 5.71 0.26 1.51
N ILE A 145 4.63 0.96 1.84
CA ILE A 145 3.57 0.43 2.72
C ILE A 145 2.90 -0.80 2.10
N ILE A 146 2.55 -0.75 0.80
CA ILE A 146 1.93 -1.89 0.10
C ILE A 146 2.89 -3.08 0.04
N ALA A 147 4.17 -2.83 -0.24
CA ALA A 147 5.19 -3.87 -0.20
C ALA A 147 5.33 -4.47 1.20
N GLY A 148 5.34 -3.65 2.25
CA GLY A 148 5.36 -4.12 3.63
C GLY A 148 4.15 -4.99 3.98
N ILE A 149 2.96 -4.58 3.55
CA ILE A 149 1.72 -5.32 3.77
C ILE A 149 1.70 -6.67 3.02
N LEU A 150 2.16 -6.70 1.76
CA LEU A 150 2.02 -7.87 0.89
C LEU A 150 3.21 -8.82 0.93
N ILE A 151 4.42 -8.29 1.07
CA ILE A 151 5.69 -9.03 1.01
C ILE A 151 6.28 -9.19 2.42
N GLY A 152 5.87 -8.37 3.39
CA GLY A 152 6.43 -8.37 4.75
C GLY A 152 7.74 -7.58 4.88
N ASN A 153 8.21 -6.93 3.80
CA ASN A 153 9.41 -6.08 3.82
C ASN A 153 9.15 -4.76 3.06
N PRO A 154 8.85 -3.65 3.78
CA PRO A 154 8.60 -2.35 3.16
C PRO A 154 9.86 -1.67 2.59
N MET A 155 11.07 -2.11 2.98
CA MET A 155 12.36 -1.44 2.69
C MET A 155 13.22 -2.15 1.63
N SER A 156 12.62 -3.07 0.85
CA SER A 156 13.34 -3.72 -0.26
C SER A 156 13.61 -2.69 -1.37
N ASN A 157 14.78 -2.07 -1.31
CA ASN A 157 15.25 -0.87 -2.04
C ASN A 157 15.46 -1.04 -3.56
N ASN A 158 14.66 -1.84 -4.26
CA ASN A 158 14.81 -2.05 -5.71
C ASN A 158 13.77 -1.29 -6.58
N TRP A 159 13.04 -0.32 -6.03
CA TRP A 159 12.07 0.49 -6.81
C TRP A 159 12.72 1.59 -7.69
N HIS A 160 14.02 1.48 -7.99
CA HIS A 160 14.86 2.62 -8.40
C HIS A 160 15.15 2.78 -9.90
N ASN A 161 14.60 1.94 -10.78
CA ASN A 161 14.83 2.09 -12.21
C ASN A 161 13.91 3.16 -12.81
N TYR A 162 14.43 4.40 -12.82
CA TYR A 162 13.87 5.56 -13.50
C TYR A 162 13.79 5.31 -15.02
N VAL A 163 12.57 5.29 -15.55
CA VAL A 163 12.30 5.64 -16.95
C VAL A 163 11.75 7.06 -16.96
N LEU A 164 12.14 7.88 -17.94
CA LEU A 164 11.73 9.29 -18.10
C LEU A 164 10.20 9.51 -18.13
N THR A 165 9.42 8.45 -18.30
CA THR A 165 7.97 8.42 -18.12
C THR A 165 7.64 7.69 -16.84
N CYS A 166 7.20 8.40 -15.79
CA CYS A 166 6.66 7.76 -14.60
C CYS A 166 5.49 6.86 -15.01
N PRO A 167 5.60 5.53 -14.90
CA PRO A 167 4.49 4.65 -15.23
C PRO A 167 3.29 4.98 -14.33
N PRO A 168 2.07 4.64 -14.76
CA PRO A 168 0.94 4.63 -13.86
C PRO A 168 1.21 3.79 -12.59
N LEU A 169 0.77 4.27 -11.43
CA LEU A 169 1.00 3.62 -10.12
C LEU A 169 0.58 2.15 -10.12
N ASP A 170 -0.51 1.80 -10.83
CA ASP A 170 -0.98 0.42 -10.98
C ASP A 170 0.07 -0.49 -11.63
N MET A 171 0.76 0.01 -12.65
CA MET A 171 1.82 -0.72 -13.33
C MET A 171 3.08 -0.84 -12.47
N GLU A 172 3.47 0.25 -11.80
CA GLU A 172 4.64 0.24 -10.91
C GLU A 172 4.50 -0.79 -9.78
N ILE A 173 3.35 -0.77 -9.08
CA ILE A 173 3.07 -1.72 -7.99
C ILE A 173 3.06 -3.14 -8.53
N THR A 174 2.40 -3.38 -9.67
CA THR A 174 2.32 -4.74 -10.25
C THR A 174 3.69 -5.26 -10.64
N ASN A 175 4.53 -4.43 -11.27
CA ASN A 175 5.88 -4.83 -11.66
C ASN A 175 6.70 -5.24 -10.44
N HIS A 176 6.64 -4.45 -9.37
CA HIS A 176 7.37 -4.77 -8.14
C HIS A 176 6.89 -6.07 -7.47
N LEU A 177 5.56 -6.29 -7.42
CA LEU A 177 5.01 -7.54 -6.93
C LEU A 177 5.47 -8.72 -7.79
N PHE A 178 5.50 -8.54 -9.11
CA PHE A 178 6.01 -9.55 -10.04
C PHE A 178 7.49 -9.87 -9.80
N GLU A 179 8.34 -8.87 -9.65
CA GLU A 179 9.78 -9.04 -9.34
C GLU A 179 10.03 -9.77 -8.02
N HIS A 180 9.16 -9.60 -7.02
CA HIS A 180 9.21 -10.33 -5.76
C HIS A 180 8.58 -11.73 -5.84
N GLY A 181 8.24 -12.21 -7.04
CA GLY A 181 7.64 -13.52 -7.26
C GLY A 181 6.27 -13.66 -6.61
N ILE A 182 5.57 -12.56 -6.31
CA ILE A 182 4.25 -12.60 -5.68
C ILE A 182 3.27 -13.31 -6.60
N PHE A 183 3.33 -13.10 -7.90
CA PHE A 183 2.48 -13.84 -8.84
C PHE A 183 2.95 -15.27 -9.12
N ASN A 184 4.04 -15.75 -8.52
CA ASN A 184 4.46 -17.14 -8.64
C ASN A 184 3.60 -18.03 -7.70
N PRO A 185 2.77 -18.93 -8.24
CA PRO A 185 1.91 -19.84 -7.48
C PRO A 185 2.69 -20.91 -6.73
N GLU A 186 3.94 -21.22 -7.09
CA GLU A 186 4.79 -22.09 -6.27
C GLU A 186 5.06 -21.48 -4.88
N ASN A 187 5.00 -20.15 -4.80
CA ASN A 187 5.10 -19.36 -3.58
C ASN A 187 3.73 -19.01 -2.98
N ALA A 188 2.61 -19.32 -3.66
CA ALA A 188 1.28 -18.97 -3.19
C ALA A 188 0.83 -19.78 -1.98
N CYS A 189 1.35 -21.00 -1.84
CA CYS A 189 0.97 -21.94 -0.80
C CYS A 189 1.17 -21.37 0.65
N SER A 190 2.14 -20.47 0.89
CA SER A 190 2.34 -19.78 2.19
C SER A 190 1.83 -18.33 2.22
N ARG A 191 1.41 -17.80 1.07
CA ARG A 191 1.08 -16.39 0.91
C ARG A 191 -0.38 -16.12 1.21
N LYS A 192 -0.63 -14.96 1.81
CA LYS A 192 -1.97 -14.47 2.10
C LYS A 192 -2.66 -13.98 0.82
N PRO A 193 -3.92 -14.37 0.58
CA PRO A 193 -4.71 -13.83 -0.52
C PRO A 193 -4.84 -12.30 -0.42
N PHE A 194 -4.77 -11.61 -1.55
CA PHE A 194 -4.93 -10.16 -1.60
C PHE A 194 -5.66 -9.69 -2.85
N LYS A 195 -6.13 -8.46 -2.77
CA LYS A 195 -6.82 -7.74 -3.84
C LYS A 195 -6.49 -6.26 -3.75
N LEU A 196 -5.80 -5.75 -4.76
CA LEU A 196 -5.63 -4.33 -5.01
C LEU A 196 -6.78 -3.82 -5.87
N LEU A 197 -7.36 -2.70 -5.48
CA LEU A 197 -8.37 -1.97 -6.21
C LEU A 197 -7.83 -0.57 -6.48
N PHE A 198 -7.63 -0.27 -7.75
CA PHE A 198 -7.40 1.08 -8.24
C PHE A 198 -8.70 1.61 -8.82
N ASN A 199 -9.26 2.66 -8.22
CA ASN A 199 -10.37 3.37 -8.81
C ASN A 199 -9.86 4.44 -9.79
N GLU A 200 -10.77 4.97 -10.60
CA GLU A 200 -10.46 6.11 -11.45
C GLU A 200 -9.28 5.89 -12.41
N VAL A 201 -9.11 4.65 -12.89
CA VAL A 201 -8.08 4.30 -13.87
C VAL A 201 -8.55 4.75 -15.26
N TYR A 202 -8.55 6.06 -15.48
CA TYR A 202 -8.85 6.65 -16.78
C TYR A 202 -7.81 6.19 -17.79
N LYS A 203 -8.25 5.98 -19.03
CA LYS A 203 -7.38 5.61 -20.16
C LYS A 203 -6.62 4.29 -19.92
N PHE A 204 -7.36 3.19 -19.71
CA PHE A 204 -6.80 1.83 -19.79
C PHE A 204 -6.44 1.47 -21.24
N SER A 205 -5.37 2.10 -21.72
CA SER A 205 -4.93 2.13 -23.11
C SER A 205 -4.31 0.81 -23.56
N GLY A 206 -3.95 0.73 -24.85
CA GLY A 206 -3.19 -0.39 -25.39
C GLY A 206 -1.88 -0.66 -24.63
N ILE A 207 -1.24 0.39 -24.09
CA ILE A 207 0.02 0.27 -23.32
C ILE A 207 -0.21 -0.52 -22.03
N ARG A 208 -1.21 -0.14 -21.21
CA ARG A 208 -1.56 -0.89 -19.99
C ARG A 208 -1.96 -2.33 -20.32
N LYS A 209 -2.78 -2.54 -21.36
CA LYS A 209 -3.18 -3.88 -21.79
C LYS A 209 -1.98 -4.74 -22.21
N LYS A 210 -1.02 -4.16 -22.92
CA LYS A 210 0.22 -4.83 -23.35
C LYS A 210 1.07 -5.20 -22.14
N PHE A 211 1.32 -4.26 -21.24
CA PHE A 211 2.07 -4.50 -19.99
C PHE A 211 1.52 -5.68 -19.19
N TYR A 212 0.21 -5.69 -18.90
CA TYR A 212 -0.39 -6.76 -18.12
C TYR A 212 -0.40 -8.11 -18.85
N ARG A 213 -0.47 -8.10 -20.19
CA ARG A 213 -0.32 -9.33 -20.99
C ARG A 213 1.09 -9.88 -20.86
N GLU A 214 2.11 -9.05 -20.96
CA GLU A 214 3.51 -9.47 -20.86
C GLU A 214 3.81 -10.12 -19.50
N ILE A 215 3.39 -9.50 -18.39
CA ILE A 215 3.52 -10.10 -17.05
C ILE A 215 2.83 -11.46 -16.99
N PHE A 216 1.58 -11.56 -17.43
CA PHE A 216 0.81 -12.81 -17.37
C PHE A 216 1.26 -13.87 -18.37
N ASP A 217 1.90 -13.48 -19.47
CA ASP A 217 2.50 -14.41 -20.42
C ASP A 217 3.78 -15.04 -19.85
N ILE A 218 4.44 -14.37 -18.90
CA ILE A 218 5.57 -14.92 -18.11
C ILE A 218 5.05 -15.80 -16.97
N VAL A 219 4.03 -15.35 -16.22
CA VAL A 219 3.44 -16.11 -15.10
C VAL A 219 2.30 -17.03 -15.51
N LYS A 220 2.21 -17.48 -16.76
CA LYS A 220 1.15 -18.43 -17.16
C LYS A 220 1.52 -19.84 -16.71
N PHE A 221 0.54 -20.55 -16.16
CA PHE A 221 0.68 -21.95 -15.73
C PHE A 221 -0.15 -22.87 -16.63
N ASP A 222 0.45 -23.96 -17.08
CA ASP A 222 -0.20 -25.04 -17.84
C ASP A 222 -1.12 -24.56 -18.99
N ASN A 223 -0.76 -23.46 -19.64
CA ASN A 223 -1.55 -22.78 -20.68
C ASN A 223 -2.96 -22.31 -20.27
N TYR A 224 -3.32 -22.35 -18.98
CA TYR A 224 -4.58 -21.81 -18.47
C TYR A 224 -4.48 -20.30 -18.30
N LEU A 225 -4.59 -19.60 -19.42
CA LEU A 225 -4.64 -18.15 -19.49
C LEU A 225 -5.94 -17.71 -20.16
N VAL A 226 -6.90 -17.25 -19.35
CA VAL A 226 -8.17 -16.74 -19.88
C VAL A 226 -8.02 -15.25 -20.11
N LYS A 227 -7.97 -14.84 -21.38
CA LYS A 227 -8.01 -13.43 -21.81
C LYS A 227 -9.42 -13.10 -22.29
N LYS A 228 -10.07 -12.15 -21.64
CA LYS A 228 -11.39 -11.63 -22.04
C LYS A 228 -11.26 -10.14 -22.32
N ASN A 229 -11.73 -9.71 -23.48
CA ASN A 229 -11.72 -8.30 -23.88
C ASN A 229 -13.07 -7.99 -24.50
N THR A 230 -14.03 -7.59 -23.65
CA THR A 230 -15.38 -7.22 -24.06
C THR A 230 -15.54 -5.70 -24.06
N ARG A 231 -16.67 -5.21 -24.57
CA ARG A 231 -17.06 -3.80 -24.47
C ARG A 231 -17.21 -3.27 -23.02
N TYR A 232 -17.24 -4.14 -22.02
CA TYR A 232 -17.44 -3.76 -20.61
C TYR A 232 -16.27 -4.09 -19.69
N GLU A 233 -15.41 -5.02 -20.10
CA GLU A 233 -14.42 -5.62 -19.23
C GLU A 233 -13.23 -6.11 -20.02
N PHE A 234 -12.04 -5.80 -19.52
CA PHE A 234 -10.80 -6.47 -19.87
C PHE A 234 -10.39 -7.34 -18.68
N SER A 235 -10.12 -8.62 -18.88
CA SER A 235 -9.59 -9.46 -17.83
C SER A 235 -8.54 -10.44 -18.34
N ILE A 236 -7.55 -10.70 -17.49
CA ILE A 236 -6.58 -11.77 -17.67
C ILE A 236 -6.62 -12.60 -16.38
N LYS A 237 -6.73 -13.92 -16.51
CA LYS A 237 -6.70 -14.83 -15.38
C LYS A 237 -5.75 -15.98 -15.66
N SER A 238 -4.95 -16.34 -14.66
CA SER A 238 -4.20 -17.58 -14.65
C SER A 238 -4.49 -18.33 -13.35
N SER A 239 -4.60 -19.64 -13.43
CA SER A 239 -4.85 -20.47 -12.25
C SER A 239 -4.16 -21.80 -12.37
N MET A 240 -3.73 -22.35 -11.24
CA MET A 240 -3.20 -23.71 -11.16
C MET A 240 -3.61 -24.38 -9.86
N LYS A 241 -3.59 -25.71 -9.83
CA LYS A 241 -3.75 -26.49 -8.60
C LYS A 241 -2.37 -26.66 -7.97
N CYS A 242 -2.10 -26.08 -6.78
CA CYS A 242 -0.81 -26.23 -6.08
C CYS A 242 -0.62 -27.73 -5.80
N SER A 243 0.46 -28.33 -6.28
CA SER A 243 0.80 -29.72 -5.92
C SER A 243 1.11 -29.86 -4.43
N LYS A 244 1.63 -28.79 -3.79
CA LYS A 244 2.01 -28.77 -2.37
C LYS A 244 0.80 -28.73 -1.42
N CYS A 245 -0.19 -27.87 -1.67
CA CYS A 245 -1.36 -27.74 -0.77
C CYS A 245 -2.68 -28.29 -1.34
N GLY A 246 -2.70 -28.70 -2.61
CA GLY A 246 -3.91 -29.19 -3.29
C GLY A 246 -4.96 -28.12 -3.62
N VAL A 247 -4.77 -26.87 -3.18
CA VAL A 247 -5.69 -25.74 -3.42
C VAL A 247 -5.44 -25.15 -4.81
N LYS A 248 -6.51 -24.66 -5.44
CA LYS A 248 -6.42 -23.88 -6.68
C LYS A 248 -6.03 -22.44 -6.35
N HIS A 249 -4.86 -22.01 -6.81
CA HIS A 249 -4.43 -20.62 -6.75
C HIS A 249 -4.84 -19.89 -8.04
N GLU A 250 -5.30 -18.65 -7.91
CA GLU A 250 -5.71 -17.80 -9.04
C GLU A 250 -5.05 -16.42 -8.96
N ASN A 251 -4.34 -16.05 -10.02
CA ASN A 251 -3.93 -14.67 -10.29
C ASN A 251 -4.90 -14.07 -11.30
N SER A 252 -5.35 -12.85 -11.06
CA SER A 252 -6.18 -12.17 -12.04
C SER A 252 -6.04 -10.66 -12.02
N ILE A 253 -6.22 -10.11 -13.22
CA ILE A 253 -6.36 -8.68 -13.47
C ILE A 253 -7.70 -8.47 -14.15
N ILE A 254 -8.51 -7.57 -13.60
CA ILE A 254 -9.85 -7.27 -14.11
C ILE A 254 -9.99 -5.75 -14.16
N TYR A 255 -10.17 -5.21 -15.36
CA TYR A 255 -10.51 -3.81 -15.58
C TYR A 255 -11.97 -3.70 -16.01
N LYS A 256 -12.79 -3.03 -15.20
CA LYS A 256 -14.19 -2.73 -15.49
C LYS A 256 -14.29 -1.36 -16.16
N ILE A 257 -14.65 -1.34 -17.43
CA ILE A 257 -14.63 -0.13 -18.27
C ILE A 257 -15.61 0.93 -17.76
N ARG A 258 -16.84 0.52 -17.39
CA ARG A 258 -17.90 1.45 -16.95
C ARG A 258 -17.58 2.13 -15.62
N SER A 259 -17.07 1.38 -14.65
CA SER A 259 -16.71 1.92 -13.33
C SER A 259 -15.28 2.46 -13.27
N LYS A 260 -14.47 2.27 -14.34
CA LYS A 260 -13.06 2.68 -14.41
C LYS A 260 -12.22 2.09 -13.27
N GLN A 261 -12.55 0.86 -12.87
CA GLN A 261 -11.90 0.16 -11.77
C GLN A 261 -10.99 -0.94 -12.28
N LEU A 262 -9.76 -0.97 -11.78
CA LEU A 262 -8.80 -2.03 -12.00
C LEU A 262 -8.63 -2.83 -10.72
N TYR A 263 -8.79 -4.14 -10.84
CA TYR A 263 -8.57 -5.11 -9.79
C TYR A 263 -7.34 -5.93 -10.14
N ILE A 264 -6.43 -6.09 -9.19
CA ILE A 264 -5.27 -6.98 -9.28
C ILE A 264 -5.30 -7.85 -8.05
N GLN A 265 -5.45 -9.16 -8.23
CA GLN A 265 -5.70 -10.05 -7.11
C GLN A 265 -4.97 -11.37 -7.27
N SER A 266 -4.67 -11.95 -6.13
CA SER A 266 -4.11 -13.28 -6.02
C SER A 266 -4.84 -14.02 -4.89
N LEU A 267 -5.50 -15.11 -5.25
CA LEU A 267 -6.42 -15.87 -4.40
C LEU A 267 -5.93 -17.31 -4.20
#